data_AF-A0A538ERF2-F1
#
_entry.id   AF-A0A538ERF2-F1
#
_cell.length_a   1.000
_cell.length_b   1.000
_cell.length_c   1.000
_cell.angle_alpha   90.00
_cell.angle_beta   90.00
_cell.angle_gamma   90.00
#
_symmetry.space_group_name_H-M   'P 1'
#
loop_
_entity.id
_entity.type
_entity.pdbx_description
1 polymer ?
#
loop_
_entity_poly.entity_id
_entity_poly.type
_entity_poly.pdbx_seq_one_letter_code
_entity_poly.pdbx_strand_id
1 'polypeptide(L)'
;MLALTLRGLGARKLRTALTATSIVLGVALVSGTFILTDTINRSFDRIFAQGASGFDVSVTPRQAVKSQNVQTPPISQSLVPRVQAVAGVRRAIGEVFREAVI
;
A
#
# COMPACT_ATOMS: atom_id res chain seq x y z
N MET A 1 -2.13 -46.88 -12.18
CA MET A 1 -1.78 -46.49 -10.79
C MET A 1 -2.79 -45.50 -10.21
N LEU A 2 -2.93 -44.29 -10.75
CA LEU A 2 -3.90 -43.26 -10.26
C LEU A 2 -5.37 -43.71 -10.24
N ALA A 3 -5.84 -44.42 -11.27
CA ALA A 3 -7.23 -44.90 -11.31
C ALA A 3 -7.58 -45.88 -10.17
N LEU A 4 -6.59 -46.66 -9.71
CA LEU A 4 -6.76 -47.62 -8.62
C LEU A 4 -6.80 -46.91 -7.26
N THR A 5 -6.00 -45.85 -7.07
CA THR A 5 -6.01 -45.06 -5.83
C THR A 5 -7.30 -44.24 -5.71
N LEU A 6 -7.79 -43.65 -6.81
CA LEU A 6 -9.09 -42.96 -6.86
C LEU A 6 -10.26 -43.92 -6.55
N ARG A 7 -10.26 -45.14 -7.10
CA ARG A 7 -11.24 -46.19 -6.73
C ARG A 7 -11.11 -46.60 -5.26
N GLY A 8 -9.89 -46.69 -4.73
CA GLY A 8 -9.63 -47.00 -3.32
C GLY A 8 -10.06 -45.91 -2.33
N LEU A 9 -10.04 -44.64 -2.75
CA LEU A 9 -10.59 -43.49 -2.03
C LEU A 9 -12.13 -43.51 -2.09
N GLY A 10 -12.70 -43.75 -3.27
CA GLY A 10 -14.15 -43.86 -3.48
C GLY A 10 -14.80 -45.03 -2.73
N ALA A 11 -14.05 -46.09 -2.43
CA ALA A 11 -14.52 -47.22 -1.63
C ALA A 11 -14.72 -46.89 -0.14
N ARG A 12 -14.07 -45.85 0.39
CA ARG A 12 -14.16 -45.42 1.80
C ARG A 12 -14.53 -43.94 1.91
N LYS A 13 -15.73 -43.65 1.41
CA LYS A 13 -16.29 -42.29 1.27
C LYS A 13 -16.21 -41.46 2.55
N LEU A 14 -16.58 -42.06 3.70
CA LEU A 14 -16.63 -41.34 4.98
C LEU A 14 -15.24 -40.91 5.46
N ARG A 15 -14.27 -41.83 5.46
CA ARG A 15 -12.91 -41.54 5.91
C ARG A 15 -12.21 -40.52 5.00
N THR A 16 -12.40 -40.65 3.69
CA THR A 16 -11.86 -39.70 2.73
C THR A 16 -12.47 -38.31 2.90
N ALA A 17 -13.78 -38.22 3.15
CA ALA A 17 -14.42 -36.93 3.42
C ALA A 17 -13.89 -36.28 4.69
N LEU A 18 -13.82 -37.01 5.82
CA LEU A 18 -13.33 -36.46 7.09
C LEU A 18 -11.90 -35.93 6.99
N THR A 19 -11.01 -36.67 6.33
CA THR A 19 -9.61 -36.27 6.14
C THR A 19 -9.48 -35.08 5.20
N ALA A 20 -10.23 -35.06 4.09
CA ALA A 20 -10.26 -33.92 3.18
C ALA A 20 -10.75 -32.64 3.89
N THR A 21 -11.84 -32.71 4.67
CA THR A 21 -12.36 -31.57 5.43
C THR A 21 -11.33 -31.06 6.44
N SER A 22 -10.65 -31.96 7.15
CA SER A 22 -9.62 -31.56 8.12
C SER A 22 -8.47 -30.80 7.45
N ILE A 23 -8.02 -31.26 6.27
CA ILE A 23 -6.98 -30.57 5.48
C ILE A 23 -7.49 -29.20 5.00
N VAL A 24 -8.70 -29.15 4.43
CA VAL A 24 -9.29 -27.90 3.92
C VAL A 24 -9.43 -26.86 5.02
N LEU A 25 -9.91 -27.24 6.21
CA LEU A 25 -10.03 -26.33 7.34
C LEU A 25 -8.66 -25.79 7.78
N GLY A 26 -7.62 -26.63 7.81
CA GLY A 26 -6.26 -26.20 8.14
C GLY A 26 -5.69 -25.22 7.12
N VAL A 27 -5.78 -25.54 5.83
CA VAL A 27 -5.28 -24.69 4.73
C VAL A 27 -6.06 -23.38 4.62
N ALA A 28 -7.38 -23.42 4.84
CA ALA A 28 -8.23 -22.24 4.82
C ALA A 28 -7.85 -21.25 5.93
N LEU A 29 -7.55 -21.74 7.14
CA LEU A 29 -7.12 -20.89 8.24
C LEU A 29 -5.79 -20.18 7.91
N VAL A 30 -4.78 -20.92 7.43
CA VAL A 30 -3.47 -20.36 7.06
C VAL A 30 -3.58 -19.38 5.90
N SER A 31 -4.36 -19.73 4.87
CA SER A 31 -4.57 -18.83 3.72
C SER A 31 -5.33 -17.58 4.13
N GLY A 32 -6.30 -17.70 5.04
CA GLY A 32 -7.10 -16.59 5.54
C GLY A 32 -6.27 -15.55 6.30
N THR A 33 -5.31 -15.97 7.13
CA THR A 33 -4.43 -15.03 7.83
C THR A 33 -3.53 -14.27 6.86
N PHE A 34 -2.97 -14.93 5.84
CA PHE A 34 -2.18 -14.27 4.80
C PHE A 34 -3.02 -13.27 4.00
N ILE A 35 -4.22 -13.64 3.58
CA ILE A 35 -5.12 -12.73 2.85
C ILE A 35 -5.46 -11.51 3.72
N LEU A 36 -5.75 -11.73 5.01
CA LEU A 36 -6.05 -10.63 5.94
C LEU A 36 -4.87 -9.66 6.05
N THR A 37 -3.66 -10.19 6.30
CA THR A 37 -2.45 -9.37 6.39
C THR A 37 -2.18 -8.60 5.09
N ASP A 38 -2.28 -9.26 3.94
CA ASP A 38 -2.10 -8.62 2.64
C ASP A 38 -3.15 -7.53 2.39
N THR A 39 -4.39 -7.75 2.82
CA THR A 39 -5.47 -6.76 2.69
C THR A 39 -5.22 -5.54 3.57
N ILE A 40 -4.76 -5.75 4.81
CA ILE A 40 -4.41 -4.69 5.73
C ILE A 40 -3.26 -3.85 5.16
N ASN A 41 -2.16 -4.50 4.75
CA ASN A 41 -1.01 -3.82 4.17
C ASN A 41 -1.40 -3.02 2.94
N ARG A 42 -2.17 -3.62 2.01
CA ARG A 42 -2.64 -2.94 0.80
C ARG A 42 -3.55 -1.77 1.10
N SER A 43 -4.35 -1.83 2.17
CA SER A 43 -5.22 -0.73 2.58
C SER A 43 -4.40 0.43 3.14
N PHE A 44 -3.40 0.15 3.98
CA PHE A 44 -2.47 1.16 4.46
C PHE A 44 -1.64 1.75 3.32
N ASP A 45 -1.10 0.93 2.43
CA ASP A 45 -0.37 1.39 1.24
C ASP A 45 -1.24 2.30 0.39
N ARG A 46 -2.53 2.00 0.22
CA ARG A 46 -3.46 2.89 -0.51
C ARG A 46 -3.71 4.20 0.22
N ILE A 47 -3.84 4.19 1.54
CA ILE A 47 -4.02 5.43 2.33
C ILE A 47 -2.76 6.30 2.20
N PHE A 48 -1.58 5.72 2.37
CA PHE A 48 -0.31 6.44 2.22
C PHE A 48 -0.07 6.89 0.78
N ALA A 49 -0.36 6.02 -0.19
CA ALA A 49 -0.24 6.34 -1.60
C ALA A 49 -1.25 7.41 -2.01
N GLN A 50 -2.46 7.47 -1.47
CA GLN A 50 -3.41 8.57 -1.73
C GLN A 50 -2.95 9.89 -1.10
N GLY A 51 -2.33 9.84 0.08
CA GLY A 51 -1.70 11.03 0.68
C GLY A 51 -0.52 11.57 -0.14
N ALA A 52 0.19 10.69 -0.83
CA ALA A 52 1.31 11.04 -1.72
C ALA A 52 0.94 11.02 -3.22
N SER A 53 -0.32 10.73 -3.59
CA SER A 53 -0.70 10.47 -4.98
C SER A 53 -0.74 11.79 -5.73
N GLY A 54 0.33 12.06 -6.47
CA GLY A 54 0.44 13.25 -7.29
C GLY A 54 1.87 13.79 -7.41
N PHE A 55 2.78 13.39 -6.53
CA PHE A 55 4.12 13.97 -6.46
C PHE A 55 5.18 12.92 -6.13
N ASP A 56 6.11 12.66 -7.06
CA ASP A 56 7.26 11.78 -6.81
C ASP A 56 8.35 12.48 -5.98
N VAL A 57 8.39 13.82 -5.99
CA VAL A 57 9.38 14.66 -5.30
C VAL A 57 8.69 15.89 -4.73
N SER A 58 8.92 16.17 -3.43
CA SER A 58 8.45 17.39 -2.76
C SER A 58 9.63 18.32 -2.48
N VAL A 59 9.50 19.59 -2.89
CA VAL A 59 10.51 20.63 -2.66
C VAL A 59 10.01 21.55 -1.55
N THR A 60 10.63 21.43 -0.38
CA THR A 60 10.32 22.26 0.80
C THR A 60 11.46 23.23 1.10
N PRO A 61 11.15 24.42 1.68
CA PRO A 61 12.18 25.39 2.00
C PRO A 61 12.98 24.89 3.20
N ARG A 62 14.29 25.16 3.19
CA ARG A 62 15.17 24.81 4.29
C ARG A 62 14.77 25.63 5.53
N GLN A 63 14.22 24.98 6.55
CA GLN A 63 13.94 25.63 7.83
C GLN A 63 15.27 26.00 8.50
N ALA A 64 15.47 27.29 8.76
CA ALA A 64 16.68 27.78 9.43
C ALA A 64 16.70 27.41 10.94
N VAL A 65 15.53 27.09 11.53
CA VAL A 65 15.38 26.74 12.94
C VAL A 65 14.41 25.56 13.07
N LYS A 66 14.85 24.45 13.68
CA LYS A 66 13.96 23.34 14.08
C LYS A 66 13.17 23.77 15.32
N SER A 67 12.06 24.47 15.14
CA SER A 67 11.11 24.77 16.22
C SER A 67 9.71 24.37 15.81
N GLN A 68 8.98 23.72 16.71
CA GLN A 68 7.64 23.17 16.46
C GLN A 68 6.58 24.25 16.15
N ASN A 69 6.91 25.53 16.37
CA ASN A 69 6.02 26.69 16.20
C ASN A 69 6.44 27.67 15.08
N VAL A 70 7.39 27.30 14.21
CA VAL A 70 7.83 28.21 13.13
C VAL A 70 7.04 27.92 11.86
N GLN A 71 6.26 28.91 11.43
CA GLN A 71 5.57 28.91 10.15
C GLN A 71 6.57 28.68 9.01
N THR A 72 6.30 27.68 8.17
CA THR A 72 7.20 27.35 7.05
C THR A 72 7.19 28.52 6.06
N PRO A 73 8.35 29.14 5.76
CA PRO A 73 8.39 30.34 4.93
C PRO A 73 7.89 30.03 3.51
N PRO A 74 7.12 30.94 2.89
CA PRO A 74 6.61 30.72 1.55
C PRO A 74 7.77 30.68 0.54
N ILE A 75 7.61 29.83 -0.47
CA ILE A 75 8.57 29.67 -1.56
C ILE A 75 8.13 30.56 -2.74
N SER A 76 9.08 31.18 -3.44
CA SER A 76 8.77 31.99 -4.63
C SER A 76 8.24 31.10 -5.77
N GLN A 77 7.17 31.54 -6.42
CA GLN A 77 6.59 30.89 -7.62
C GLN A 77 7.60 30.73 -8.77
N SER A 78 8.65 31.58 -8.81
CA SER A 78 9.74 31.50 -9.79
C SER A 78 10.53 30.18 -9.77
N LEU A 79 10.39 29.38 -8.71
CA LEU A 79 11.04 28.07 -8.60
C LEU A 79 10.34 26.97 -9.40
N VAL A 80 9.03 27.07 -9.67
CA VAL A 80 8.29 26.10 -10.48
C VAL A 80 8.92 25.93 -11.88
N PRO A 81 9.15 26.99 -12.67
CA PRO A 81 9.78 26.84 -13.99
C PRO A 81 11.24 26.38 -13.90
N ARG A 82 11.97 26.70 -12.81
CA ARG A 82 13.33 26.20 -12.60
C ARG A 82 13.36 24.70 -12.35
N VAL A 83 12.44 24.19 -11.53
CA VAL A 83 12.31 22.75 -11.26
C VAL A 83 11.84 22.00 -12.52
N GLN A 84 10.95 22.60 -13.30
CA GLN A 84 10.49 22.01 -14.56
C GLN A 84 11.59 21.90 -15.62
N ALA A 85 12.62 22.75 -15.56
CA ALA A 85 13.76 22.71 -16.47
C ALA A 85 14.79 21.61 -16.12
N VAL A 86 14.66 20.93 -14.97
CA VAL A 86 15.57 19.85 -14.56
C VAL A 86 15.29 18.59 -15.39
N ALA A 87 16.34 17.98 -15.92
CA ALA A 87 16.24 16.74 -16.70
C ALA A 87 15.59 15.62 -15.86
N GLY A 88 14.51 15.03 -16.37
CA GLY A 88 13.72 13.99 -15.69
C GLY A 88 12.43 14.51 -15.03
N VAL A 89 12.22 15.82 -14.92
CA VAL A 89 10.97 16.39 -14.38
C VAL A 89 9.92 16.49 -15.48
N ARG A 90 8.88 15.66 -15.40
CA ARG A 90 7.76 15.69 -16.36
C ARG A 90 6.80 16.86 -16.12
N ARG A 91 6.54 17.18 -14.86
CA ARG A 91 5.60 18.24 -14.45
C ARG A 91 6.01 18.78 -13.09
N ALA A 92 6.04 20.10 -12.96
CA ALA A 92 6.17 20.78 -11.67
C ALA A 92 4.90 21.61 -11.43
N ILE A 93 4.36 21.54 -10.22
CA ILE A 93 3.20 22.32 -9.78
C ILE A 93 3.53 22.99 -8.44
N GLY A 94 3.10 24.23 -8.28
CA GLY A 94 3.20 24.96 -7.01
C GLY A 94 1.90 24.81 -6.24
N GLU A 95 2.00 24.60 -4.92
CA GLU A 95 0.84 24.47 -4.04
C GLU A 95 0.72 25.68 -3.13
N VAL A 96 -0.51 26.17 -2.93
CA VAL A 96 -0.81 27.30 -2.04
C VAL A 96 -1.57 26.76 -0.85
N PHE A 97 -0.87 26.65 0.29
CA PHE A 97 -1.50 26.25 1.55
C PHE A 97 -2.03 27.49 2.27
N ARG A 98 -3.32 27.46 2.64
CA ARG A 98 -3.88 28.38 3.65
C ARG A 98 -3.99 27.61 4.95
N GLU A 99 -3.28 28.09 5.97
CA GLU A 99 -3.46 27.59 7.33
C GLU A 99 -4.77 28.18 7.88
N ALA A 100 -5.79 27.36 8.03
CA ALA A 100 -7.03 27.76 8.68
C ALA A 100 -6.78 27.82 10.19
N VAL A 101 -6.62 29.03 10.71
CA VAL A 101 -6.64 29.28 12.16
C VAL A 101 -8.10 29.18 12.59
N ILE A 102 -8.42 28.15 13.38
CA ILE A 102 -9.71 28.02 14.09
C ILE A 102 -9.63 28.83 15.37
#